data_AF-A0A9E3PY87-F1
#
_entry.id   AF-A0A9E3PY87-F1
#
_cell.length_a   1.000
_cell.length_b   1.000
_cell.length_c   1.000
_cell.angle_alpha   90.00
_cell.angle_beta   90.00
_cell.angle_gamma   90.00
#
_symmetry.space_group_name_H-M   'P 1'
#
loop_
_entity.id
_entity.type
_entity.pdbx_description
1 polymer ?
#
loop_
_entity_poly.entity_id
_entity_poly.type
_entity_poly.pdbx_seq_one_letter_code
_entity_poly.pdbx_strand_id
1 'polypeptide(L)'
;MIALAVQSTPVADETVTVETPVTVTTATKLDIPDEIAPALFPYVSCRIASRGEELRQNGVVVKPVVAKGADCSAARKRAAKDANGVLKQNSGQSASARGKIIADALAAIDAFPPTAQADAKAQ
;
A
#
# COMPACT_ATOMS: atom_id res chain seq x y z
N MET A 1 -53.33 -48.99 -33.31
CA MET A 1 -53.27 -47.54 -33.02
C MET A 1 -52.21 -47.34 -31.95
N ILE A 2 -51.28 -46.41 -32.22
CA ILE A 2 -50.05 -46.16 -31.48
C ILE A 2 -50.34 -45.05 -30.45
N ALA A 3 -49.98 -45.24 -29.18
CA ALA A 3 -49.94 -44.17 -28.18
C ALA A 3 -48.47 -43.90 -27.82
N LEU A 4 -47.96 -42.74 -28.23
CA LEU A 4 -46.60 -42.29 -27.96
C LEU A 4 -46.49 -41.73 -26.54
N ALA A 5 -45.40 -42.11 -25.87
CA ALA A 5 -44.98 -41.63 -24.56
C ALA A 5 -44.57 -40.14 -24.60
N VAL A 6 -45.10 -39.34 -23.68
CA VAL A 6 -44.57 -38.03 -23.34
C VAL A 6 -43.42 -38.24 -22.34
N GLN A 7 -42.21 -37.86 -22.72
CA GLN A 7 -41.03 -37.86 -21.84
C GLN A 7 -40.70 -36.41 -21.50
N SER A 8 -40.74 -36.08 -20.22
CA SER A 8 -40.40 -34.77 -19.66
C SER A 8 -38.90 -34.54 -19.75
N THR A 9 -38.48 -33.52 -20.49
CA THR A 9 -37.09 -33.03 -20.49
C THR A 9 -36.84 -32.23 -19.22
N PRO A 10 -35.80 -32.53 -18.41
CA PRO A 10 -35.37 -31.63 -17.37
C PRO A 10 -34.72 -30.39 -18.01
N VAL A 11 -35.25 -29.22 -17.69
CA VAL A 11 -34.58 -27.94 -17.95
C VAL A 11 -33.29 -27.94 -17.14
N ALA A 12 -32.16 -27.92 -17.86
CA ALA A 12 -30.86 -27.67 -17.28
C ALA A 12 -30.87 -26.24 -16.72
N ASP A 13 -30.91 -26.13 -15.40
CA ASP A 13 -30.62 -24.92 -14.66
C ASP A 13 -29.12 -24.68 -14.78
N GLU A 14 -28.70 -24.02 -15.87
CA GLU A 14 -27.33 -23.57 -16.02
C GLU A 14 -27.18 -22.33 -15.12
N THR A 15 -26.88 -22.57 -13.85
CA THR A 15 -26.37 -21.53 -12.95
C THR A 15 -25.06 -21.02 -13.53
N VAL A 16 -25.14 -19.95 -14.33
CA VAL A 16 -24.01 -19.14 -14.73
C VAL A 16 -23.44 -18.52 -13.45
N THR A 17 -22.46 -19.21 -12.87
CA THR A 17 -21.66 -18.66 -11.79
C THR A 17 -20.77 -17.61 -12.44
N VAL A 18 -21.17 -16.35 -12.34
CA VAL A 18 -20.30 -15.22 -12.68
C VAL A 18 -19.20 -15.21 -11.62
N GLU A 19 -18.12 -15.96 -11.86
CA GLU A 19 -16.87 -15.85 -11.12
C GLU A 19 -16.31 -14.46 -11.40
N THR A 20 -16.75 -13.48 -10.61
CA THR A 20 -16.12 -12.17 -10.58
C THR A 20 -14.68 -12.44 -10.11
N PRO A 21 -13.64 -12.07 -10.88
CA PRO A 21 -12.29 -12.18 -10.38
C PRO A 21 -12.17 -11.24 -9.18
N VAL A 22 -12.25 -11.80 -7.98
CA VAL A 22 -11.91 -11.10 -6.75
C VAL A 22 -10.40 -10.93 -6.81
N THR A 23 -9.96 -9.80 -7.37
CA THR A 23 -8.57 -9.38 -7.30
C THR A 23 -8.28 -9.13 -5.83
N VAL A 24 -7.75 -10.14 -5.13
CA VAL A 24 -7.20 -9.97 -3.79
C VAL A 24 -5.97 -9.08 -3.96
N THR A 25 -6.13 -7.77 -3.79
CA THR A 25 -5.01 -6.87 -3.65
C THR A 25 -4.34 -7.23 -2.33
N THR A 26 -3.33 -8.11 -2.37
CA THR A 26 -2.42 -8.31 -1.24
C THR A 26 -1.93 -6.93 -0.83
N ALA A 27 -2.32 -6.50 0.38
CA ALA A 27 -1.79 -5.28 0.95
C ALA A 27 -0.27 -5.47 1.05
N THR A 28 0.49 -4.87 0.13
CA THR A 28 1.95 -4.85 0.21
C THR A 28 2.28 -4.23 1.55
N LYS A 29 2.86 -5.00 2.47
CA LYS A 29 3.20 -4.52 3.81
C LYS A 29 4.49 -3.73 3.70
N LEU A 30 4.46 -2.47 4.14
CA LEU A 30 5.66 -1.66 4.29
C LEU A 30 6.33 -2.05 5.62
N ASP A 31 7.44 -2.79 5.55
CA ASP A 31 8.20 -3.21 6.72
C ASP A 31 9.25 -2.14 7.05
N ILE A 32 8.97 -1.37 8.11
CA ILE A 32 9.87 -0.34 8.65
C ILE A 32 10.04 -0.64 10.14
N PRO A 33 11.28 -0.63 10.67
CA PRO A 33 11.50 -0.79 12.10
C PRO A 33 10.79 0.32 12.88
N ASP A 34 10.01 -0.05 13.91
CA ASP A 34 9.22 0.88 14.74
C ASP A 34 10.07 2.03 15.31
N GLU A 35 11.32 1.76 15.63
CA GLU A 35 12.27 2.74 16.15
C GLU A 35 12.45 3.92 15.21
N ILE A 36 12.54 3.69 13.90
CA ILE A 36 12.79 4.74 12.90
C ILE A 36 11.53 5.17 12.16
N ALA A 37 10.41 4.47 12.33
CA ALA A 37 9.15 4.78 11.65
C ALA A 37 8.72 6.25 11.81
N PRO A 38 8.79 6.89 13.01
CA PRO A 38 8.43 8.30 13.16
C PRO A 38 9.33 9.25 12.35
N ALA A 39 10.62 8.90 12.21
CA ALA A 39 11.59 9.69 11.44
C ALA A 39 11.37 9.55 9.92
N LEU A 40 10.84 8.41 9.46
CA LEU A 40 10.57 8.14 8.04
C LEU A 40 9.16 8.62 7.60
N PHE A 41 8.22 8.80 8.53
CA PHE A 41 6.84 9.16 8.23
C PHE A 41 6.67 10.43 7.35
N PRO A 42 7.45 11.51 7.55
CA PRO A 42 7.37 12.68 6.67
C PRO A 42 7.76 12.36 5.22
N TYR A 43 8.69 11.43 5.02
CA TYR A 43 9.09 10.99 3.68
C TYR A 43 8.00 10.14 3.02
N VAL A 44 7.41 9.20 3.76
CA VAL A 44 6.26 8.40 3.31
C VAL A 44 5.10 9.31 2.90
N SER A 45 4.76 10.29 3.75
CA SER A 45 3.69 11.25 3.50
C SER A 45 3.95 12.08 2.23
N CYS A 46 5.19 12.55 2.04
CA CYS A 46 5.57 13.25 0.82
C CYS A 46 5.40 12.35 -0.41
N ARG A 47 5.84 11.08 -0.35
CA ARG A 47 5.73 10.15 -1.48
C ARG A 47 4.27 9.91 -1.88
N ILE A 48 3.40 9.61 -0.92
CA ILE A 48 1.96 9.40 -1.16
C ILE A 48 1.34 10.67 -1.77
N ALA A 49 1.58 11.83 -1.17
CA ALA A 49 1.09 13.11 -1.68
C ALA A 49 1.64 13.46 -3.08
N SER A 50 2.93 13.20 -3.34
CA SER A 50 3.58 13.44 -4.64
C SER A 50 2.99 12.56 -5.75
N ARG A 51 2.40 11.41 -5.42
CA ARG A 51 1.70 10.54 -6.38
C ARG A 51 0.26 11.00 -6.63
N GLY A 52 -0.23 11.94 -5.83
CA GLY A 52 -1.61 12.42 -5.85
C GLY A 52 -2.58 11.47 -5.14
N GLU A 53 -2.06 10.62 -4.24
CA GLU A 53 -2.87 9.69 -3.45
C GLU A 53 -3.42 10.40 -2.21
N GLU A 54 -4.64 10.04 -1.80
CA GLU A 54 -5.23 10.55 -0.56
C GLU A 54 -4.56 9.91 0.65
N LEU A 55 -3.91 10.72 1.47
CA LEU A 55 -3.51 10.32 2.81
C LEU A 55 -4.76 10.21 3.67
N ARG A 56 -5.01 9.04 4.25
CA ARG A 56 -6.05 8.86 5.27
C ARG A 56 -5.41 8.58 6.61
N GLN A 57 -5.76 9.38 7.61
CA GLN A 57 -5.36 9.17 9.00
C GLN A 57 -6.63 8.95 9.81
N ASN A 58 -6.78 7.79 10.43
CA ASN A 58 -7.97 7.40 11.20
C ASN A 58 -9.29 7.53 10.41
N GLY A 59 -9.27 7.21 9.10
CA GLY A 59 -10.44 7.31 8.22
C GLY A 59 -10.73 8.73 7.70
N VAL A 60 -9.99 9.75 8.15
CA VAL A 60 -10.13 11.13 7.68
C VAL A 60 -9.13 11.39 6.57
N VAL A 61 -9.60 11.94 5.44
CA VAL A 61 -8.72 12.42 4.37
C VAL A 61 -7.93 13.63 4.87
N VAL A 62 -6.62 13.48 4.91
CA VAL A 62 -5.67 14.53 5.29
C VAL A 62 -5.26 15.26 4.03
N LYS A 63 -5.38 16.59 4.04
CA LYS A 63 -4.95 17.41 2.92
C LYS A 63 -3.45 17.20 2.67
N PRO A 64 -3.04 16.90 1.42
CA PRO A 64 -1.64 16.74 1.09
C PRO A 64 -0.84 17.99 1.43
N VAL A 65 0.30 17.81 2.10
CA VAL A 65 1.22 18.91 2.44
C VAL A 65 2.00 19.39 1.21
N VAL A 66 2.06 18.56 0.17
CA VAL A 66 2.77 18.82 -1.08
C VAL A 66 1.87 18.53 -2.29
N ALA A 67 2.15 19.19 -3.41
CA ALA A 67 1.44 18.94 -4.66
C ALA A 67 1.84 17.60 -5.29
N LYS A 68 0.98 17.07 -6.17
CA LYS A 68 1.33 15.95 -7.06
C LYS A 68 2.56 16.32 -7.90
N GLY A 69 3.50 15.40 -8.05
CA GLY A 69 4.78 15.60 -8.72
C GLY A 69 5.84 16.33 -7.89
N ALA A 70 5.58 16.63 -6.61
CA ALA A 70 6.56 17.29 -5.75
C ALA A 70 7.85 16.46 -5.59
N ASP A 71 8.98 17.16 -5.53
CA ASP A 71 10.27 16.56 -5.20
C ASP A 71 10.34 16.23 -3.70
N CYS A 72 10.43 14.93 -3.39
CA CYS A 72 10.57 14.45 -2.01
C CYS A 72 12.04 14.24 -1.60
N SER A 73 13.02 14.71 -2.38
CA SER A 73 14.44 14.44 -2.13
C SER A 73 14.93 15.08 -0.83
N ALA A 74 14.43 16.27 -0.50
CA ALA A 74 14.71 16.93 0.78
C ALA A 74 14.14 16.13 1.96
N ALA A 75 12.90 15.64 1.84
CA ALA A 75 12.26 14.80 2.86
C ALA A 75 13.02 13.48 3.03
N ARG A 76 13.48 12.87 1.94
CA ARG A 76 14.31 11.64 1.95
C ARG A 76 15.61 11.83 2.72
N LYS A 77 16.34 12.92 2.42
CA LYS A 77 17.60 13.26 3.11
C LYS A 77 17.40 13.51 4.59
N ARG A 78 16.31 14.21 4.95
CA ARG A 78 15.96 14.48 6.34
C ARG A 78 15.60 13.20 7.10
N ALA A 79 14.77 12.35 6.50
CA ALA A 79 14.40 11.05 7.05
C ALA A 79 15.64 10.18 7.31
N ALA A 80 16.60 10.13 6.39
CA ALA A 80 17.86 9.41 6.59
C ALA A 80 18.67 9.95 7.78
N LYS A 81 18.79 11.27 7.90
CA LYS A 81 19.51 11.93 8.98
C LYS A 81 18.85 11.65 10.34
N ASP A 82 17.53 11.81 10.41
CA ASP A 82 16.75 11.66 11.63
C ASP A 82 16.74 10.19 12.09
N ALA A 83 16.55 9.23 11.16
CA ALA A 83 16.65 7.80 11.45
C ALA A 83 18.04 7.39 11.96
N ASN A 84 19.12 7.94 11.37
CA ASN A 84 20.47 7.72 11.89
C ASN A 84 20.66 8.31 13.29
N GLY A 85 20.05 9.48 13.57
CA GLY A 85 20.03 10.08 14.90
C GLY A 85 19.40 9.16 15.93
N VAL A 86 18.24 8.59 15.61
CA VAL A 86 17.52 7.65 16.47
C VAL A 86 18.31 6.36 16.70
N LEU A 87 18.78 5.71 15.63
CA LEU A 87 19.54 4.47 15.76
C LEU A 87 20.89 4.67 16.49
N LYS A 88 21.48 5.87 16.38
CA LYS A 88 22.69 6.22 17.13
C LYS A 88 22.42 6.33 18.63
N GLN A 89 21.24 6.78 19.02
CA GLN A 89 20.86 6.94 20.43
C GLN A 89 20.38 5.63 21.06
N ASN A 90 19.69 4.79 20.29
CA ASN A 90 18.92 3.68 20.87
C ASN A 90 19.55 2.29 20.66
N SER A 91 20.31 2.07 19.58
CA SER A 91 20.60 0.70 19.13
C SER A 91 22.03 0.23 19.44
N GLY A 92 22.95 1.11 19.84
CA GLY A 92 24.37 0.77 20.03
C GLY A 92 25.10 0.26 18.77
N GLN A 93 24.41 0.26 17.63
CA GLN A 93 24.86 -0.32 16.37
C GLN A 93 26.00 0.47 15.73
N SER A 94 26.83 -0.23 14.97
CA SER A 94 27.89 0.39 14.16
C SER A 94 27.30 1.30 13.08
N ALA A 95 28.07 2.30 12.64
CA ALA A 95 27.63 3.22 11.59
C ALA A 95 27.22 2.50 10.29
N SER A 96 27.90 1.41 9.95
CA SER A 96 27.58 0.59 8.77
C SER A 96 26.25 -0.15 8.93
N ALA A 97 26.00 -0.77 10.08
CA ALA A 97 24.73 -1.47 10.34
C ALA A 97 23.54 -0.50 10.30
N ARG A 98 23.68 0.68 10.93
CA ARG A 98 22.65 1.73 10.86
C ARG A 98 22.40 2.19 9.43
N GLY A 99 23.49 2.41 8.67
CA GLY A 99 23.40 2.81 7.26
C GLY A 99 22.63 1.81 6.43
N LYS A 100 22.83 0.51 6.64
CA LYS A 100 22.09 -0.56 5.94
C LYS A 100 20.60 -0.53 6.28
N ILE A 101 20.24 -0.47 7.56
CA ILE A 101 18.83 -0.44 8.01
C ILE A 101 18.09 0.76 7.39
N ILE A 102 18.72 1.94 7.42
CA ILE A 102 18.13 3.15 6.85
C ILE A 102 17.99 3.04 5.34
N ALA A 103 19.01 2.52 4.66
CA ALA A 103 18.98 2.33 3.21
C ALA A 103 17.87 1.35 2.79
N ASP A 104 17.76 0.21 3.48
CA ASP A 104 16.73 -0.80 3.23
C ASP A 104 15.33 -0.22 3.46
N ALA A 105 15.12 0.51 4.56
CA ALA A 105 13.83 1.13 4.87
C ALA A 105 13.45 2.22 3.86
N LEU A 106 14.38 3.08 3.46
CA LEU A 106 14.15 4.09 2.42
C LEU A 106 13.85 3.43 1.07
N ALA A 107 14.56 2.35 0.71
CA ALA A 107 14.31 1.59 -0.51
C ALA A 107 12.91 0.94 -0.49
N ALA A 108 12.48 0.41 0.66
CA ALA A 108 11.13 -0.12 0.82
C ALA A 108 10.04 0.95 0.62
N ILE A 109 10.25 2.17 1.15
CA ILE A 109 9.35 3.31 0.91
C ILE A 109 9.37 3.74 -0.57
N ASP A 110 10.55 3.73 -1.19
CA ASP A 110 10.72 4.08 -2.59
C ASP A 110 9.96 3.10 -3.51
N ALA A 111 10.05 1.81 -3.21
CA ALA A 111 9.42 0.71 -3.93
C ALA A 111 7.94 0.47 -3.56
N PHE A 112 7.45 1.08 -2.47
CA PHE A 112 6.07 0.90 -2.04
C PHE A 112 5.13 1.29 -3.19
N PRO A 113 4.27 0.39 -3.69
CA PRO A 113 3.41 0.69 -4.82
C PRO A 113 2.40 1.77 -4.44
N PRO A 114 1.91 2.58 -5.41
CA PRO A 114 0.73 3.37 -5.14
C PRO A 114 -0.40 2.41 -4.75
N THR A 115 -1.09 2.73 -3.66
CA THR A 115 -2.36 2.08 -3.35
C THR A 115 -3.29 2.38 -4.51
N ALA A 116 -3.57 1.37 -5.34
CA ALA A 116 -4.72 1.44 -6.22
C ALA A 116 -5.92 1.63 -5.30
N GLN A 117 -6.45 2.85 -5.22
CA GLN A 117 -7.74 3.07 -4.61
C GLN A 117 -8.69 2.20 -5.43
N ALA A 118 -9.13 1.07 -4.86
CA ALA A 118 -10.32 0.43 -5.35
C ALA A 118 -11.41 1.49 -5.20
N ASP A 119 -11.83 2.06 -6.32
CA ASP A 119 -13.10 2.75 -6.48
C ASP A 119 -14.23 1.78 -6.08
N ALA A 120 -14.36 1.52 -4.79
CA ALA A 120 -15.60 1.07 -4.20
C ALA A 120 -16.51 2.30 -4.20
N LYS A 121 -17.06 2.61 -5.39
CA LYS A 121 -18.34 3.30 -5.50
C LYS A 121 -19.34 2.52 -4.65
N ALA A 122 -19.52 2.96 -3.40
CA ALA A 122 -20.73 2.67 -2.66
C ALA A 122 -21.79 3.66 -3.15
N GLN A 123 -22.56 3.17 -4.13
CA GLN A 123 -24.01 3.33 -4.33
C GLN A 123 -24.59 4.75 -4.33
#